data_AF-A0A1Q7X676-F1
#
_entry.id   AF-A0A1Q7X676-F1
#
_cell.length_a   1.000
_cell.length_b   1.000
_cell.length_c   1.000
_cell.angle_alpha   90.00
_cell.angle_beta   90.00
_cell.angle_gamma   90.00
#
_symmetry.space_group_name_H-M   'P 1'
#
loop_
_entity.id
_entity.type
_entity.pdbx_description
1 polymer ?
#
loop_
_entity_poly.entity_id
_entity_poly.type
_entity_poly.pdbx_seq_one_letter_code
_entity_poly.pdbx_strand_id
1 'polypeptide(L)'
;MARRHQVALAAGALLSIVALLPPVERLADQRLSLHMLEEMLLLAIVVPLLTYGVSPLLPGRMVGWLHPAAGIATLNLVLFGSQLPAVLDLATRDLVFREAAQAVFILGAFLFWWPIVGGKRLSAIAKIGYLMVAGVPPTIPGITLALSHHLFYHAYRSIDDQQVAGLLLFGTAKFALVAGTFVILWRLLTPQPEPPHRDDRDSQPGDLPPTAPAWLRRLDEELPAEAGRPRRPAPIAR
;
A
#
# COMPACT_ATOMS: atom_id res chain seq x y z
N MET A 1 15.75 -14.37 3.31
CA MET A 1 15.13 -13.04 3.10
C MET A 1 15.28 -12.66 1.63
N ALA A 2 14.20 -12.33 0.91
CA ALA A 2 14.34 -11.85 -0.46
C ALA A 2 14.95 -10.43 -0.47
N ARG A 3 15.86 -10.14 -1.41
CA ARG A 3 16.61 -8.86 -1.54
C ARG A 3 15.72 -7.60 -1.40
N ARG A 4 14.47 -7.68 -1.86
CA ARG A 4 13.47 -6.61 -1.76
C ARG A 4 13.06 -6.25 -0.32
N HIS A 5 12.95 -7.22 0.58
CA HIS A 5 12.59 -6.97 1.99
C HIS A 5 13.75 -6.32 2.74
N GLN A 6 14.99 -6.71 2.43
CA GLN A 6 16.19 -6.09 3.01
C GLN A 6 16.37 -4.65 2.55
N VAL A 7 16.13 -4.35 1.26
CA VAL A 7 16.18 -2.97 0.74
C VAL A 7 15.09 -2.11 1.38
N ALA A 8 13.86 -2.62 1.51
CA ALA A 8 12.78 -1.89 2.16
C ALA A 8 13.06 -1.63 3.65
N LEU A 9 13.61 -2.63 4.35
CA LEU A 9 14.02 -2.50 5.75
C LEU A 9 15.12 -1.46 5.91
N ALA A 10 16.17 -1.53 5.08
CA ALA A 10 17.28 -0.59 5.10
C ALA A 10 16.82 0.84 4.78
N ALA A 11 15.98 1.00 3.75
CA ALA A 11 15.42 2.30 3.38
C ALA A 11 14.51 2.86 4.50
N GLY A 12 13.65 2.02 5.10
CA GLY A 12 12.79 2.44 6.20
C GLY A 12 13.59 2.82 7.44
N ALA A 13 14.64 2.05 7.77
CA ALA A 13 15.53 2.36 8.88
C ALA A 13 16.31 3.65 8.63
N LEU A 14 16.83 3.86 7.43
CA LEU A 14 17.59 5.06 7.06
C LEU A 14 16.70 6.30 7.08
N LEU A 15 15.46 6.21 6.57
CA LEU A 15 14.47 7.29 6.68
C LEU A 15 14.08 7.57 8.13
N SER A 16 13.95 6.54 8.97
CA SER A 16 13.68 6.73 10.40
C SER A 16 14.82 7.46 11.09
N ILE A 17 16.06 7.04 10.83
CA ILE A 17 17.26 7.69 11.37
C ILE A 17 17.29 9.16 10.96
N VAL A 18 17.02 9.47 9.69
CA VAL A 18 16.99 10.84 9.19
C VAL A 18 15.87 11.67 9.84
N ALA A 19 14.68 11.10 10.00
CA ALA A 19 13.56 11.79 10.66
C ALA A 19 13.88 12.11 12.13
N LEU A 20 14.49 11.16 12.85
CA LEU A 20 14.89 11.27 14.27
C LEU A 20 16.19 12.06 14.48
N LEU A 21 16.72 12.72 13.44
CA LEU A 21 17.88 13.58 13.64
C LEU A 21 17.46 14.82 14.42
N PRO A 22 18.17 15.20 15.50
CA PRO A 22 17.91 16.42 16.27
C PRO A 22 17.76 17.72 15.46
N PRO A 23 18.42 17.93 14.31
CA PRO A 23 18.14 19.09 13.46
C PRO A 23 16.78 19.04 12.75
N VAL A 24 16.28 17.86 12.40
CA VAL A 24 14.98 17.69 11.72
C VAL A 24 13.85 17.88 12.72
N GLU A 25 13.94 17.24 13.89
CA GLU A 25 12.96 17.40 14.98
C GLU A 25 12.87 18.88 15.42
N ARG A 26 14.01 19.57 15.56
CA ARG A 26 14.02 21.00 15.88
C ARG A 26 13.41 21.87 14.80
N LEU A 27 13.44 21.44 13.54
CA LEU A 27 12.79 22.15 12.45
C LEU A 27 11.28 21.90 12.46
N ALA A 28 10.87 20.66 12.77
CA ALA A 28 9.48 20.28 12.95
C ALA A 28 8.82 21.04 14.12
N ASP A 29 9.56 21.30 15.19
CA ASP A 29 9.08 22.08 16.35
C ASP A 29 8.80 23.56 16.04
N GLN A 30 9.34 24.11 14.95
CA GLN A 30 9.18 25.54 14.64
C GLN A 30 7.84 25.86 13.98
N ARG A 31 7.24 24.89 13.29
CA ARG A 31 6.03 25.06 12.50
C ARG A 31 5.15 23.85 12.63
N LEU A 32 3.88 24.07 12.90
CA LEU A 32 2.86 23.03 12.95
C LEU A 32 2.79 22.29 11.61
N SER A 33 2.97 22.99 10.49
CA SER A 33 3.00 22.35 9.17
C SER A 33 4.17 21.38 9.00
N LEU A 34 5.35 21.70 9.54
CA LEU A 34 6.51 20.82 9.50
C LEU A 34 6.33 19.61 10.43
N HIS A 35 5.76 19.83 11.61
CA HIS A 35 5.36 18.74 12.50
C HIS A 35 4.37 17.77 11.83
N MET A 36 3.31 18.30 11.21
CA MET A 36 2.35 17.46 10.46
C MET A 36 3.00 16.76 9.29
N LEU A 37 3.91 17.43 8.57
CA LEU A 37 4.63 16.82 7.46
C LEU A 37 5.47 15.62 7.93
N GLU A 38 6.14 15.74 9.08
CA GLU A 38 6.90 14.64 9.67
C GLU A 38 6.00 13.45 10.04
N GLU A 39 4.90 13.69 10.77
CA GLU A 39 3.94 12.64 11.13
C GLU A 39 3.38 11.95 9.87
N MET A 40 3.04 12.72 8.84
CA MET A 40 2.52 12.18 7.58
C MET A 40 3.57 11.40 6.80
N LEU A 41 4.84 11.82 6.81
CA LEU A 41 5.94 11.09 6.19
C LEU A 41 6.20 9.75 6.90
N LEU A 42 6.17 9.75 8.23
CA LEU A 42 6.29 8.55 9.05
C LEU A 42 5.16 7.56 8.72
N LEU A 43 3.91 8.03 8.76
CA LEU A 43 2.72 7.22 8.49
C LEU A 43 2.69 6.69 7.05
N ALA A 44 2.97 7.53 6.06
CA ALA A 44 2.75 7.18 4.65
C ALA A 44 3.91 6.41 4.01
N ILE A 45 5.15 6.61 4.47
CA ILE A 45 6.35 6.06 3.82
C ILE A 45 7.15 5.19 4.78
N VAL A 46 7.59 5.75 5.91
CA VAL A 46 8.59 5.10 6.76
C VAL A 46 8.06 3.82 7.39
N VAL A 47 6.92 3.92 8.07
CA VAL A 47 6.29 2.80 8.77
C VAL A 47 5.87 1.67 7.83
N PRO A 48 5.23 1.88 6.67
CA PRO A 48 4.92 0.79 5.75
C PRO A 48 6.18 0.08 5.24
N LEU A 49 7.27 0.80 4.97
CA LEU A 49 8.55 0.21 4.56
C LEU A 49 9.15 -0.68 5.65
N LEU A 50 9.18 -0.18 6.89
CA LEU A 50 9.63 -0.95 8.05
C LEU A 50 8.77 -2.18 8.28
N THR A 51 7.45 -2.02 8.23
CA THR A 51 6.48 -3.10 8.41
C THR A 51 6.67 -4.18 7.34
N TYR A 52 6.91 -3.78 6.08
CA TYR A 52 7.23 -4.71 4.99
C TYR A 52 8.55 -5.45 5.22
N GLY A 53 9.60 -4.72 5.59
CA GLY A 53 10.93 -5.26 5.80
C GLY A 53 11.01 -6.25 6.97
N VAL A 54 10.29 -5.96 8.07
CA VAL A 54 10.26 -6.75 9.30
C VAL A 54 9.31 -7.95 9.21
N SER A 55 8.25 -7.89 8.39
CA SER A 55 7.26 -8.97 8.21
C SER A 55 7.85 -10.40 8.16
N PRO A 56 8.89 -10.71 7.35
CA PRO A 56 9.47 -12.06 7.29
C PRO A 56 10.27 -12.49 8.54
N LEU A 57 10.59 -11.58 9.46
CA LEU A 57 11.29 -11.90 10.73
C LEU A 57 10.35 -12.24 11.86
N LEU A 58 9.08 -11.81 11.78
CA LEU A 58 8.13 -11.97 12.87
C LEU A 58 7.46 -13.34 12.82
N PRO A 59 7.30 -14.02 13.98
CA PRO A 59 6.68 -15.34 14.03
C PRO A 59 5.21 -15.28 13.61
N GLY A 60 4.77 -16.28 12.82
CA GLY A 60 3.41 -16.38 12.27
C GLY A 60 2.26 -16.34 13.30
N ARG A 61 2.56 -16.53 14.59
CA ARG A 61 1.59 -16.45 15.69
C ARG A 61 1.23 -15.01 16.07
N MET A 62 2.15 -14.04 15.91
CA MET A 62 1.83 -12.61 16.04
C MET A 62 0.94 -12.11 14.88
N VAL A 63 1.04 -12.76 13.71
CA VAL A 63 0.28 -12.43 12.49
C VAL A 63 -1.23 -12.71 12.65
N GLY A 64 -1.62 -13.66 13.50
CA GLY A 64 -3.01 -14.11 13.63
C GLY A 64 -3.89 -13.25 14.56
N TRP A 65 -3.30 -12.43 15.43
CA TRP A 65 -4.02 -11.73 16.50
C TRP A 65 -4.49 -10.32 16.14
N LEU A 66 -3.91 -9.71 15.11
CA LEU A 66 -4.23 -8.34 14.72
C LEU A 66 -5.37 -8.32 13.71
N HIS A 67 -6.60 -8.18 14.21
CA HIS A 67 -7.77 -7.96 13.37
C HIS A 67 -7.63 -6.61 12.62
N PRO A 68 -7.91 -6.52 11.31
CA PRO A 68 -7.80 -5.26 10.56
C PRO A 68 -8.52 -4.10 11.24
N ALA A 69 -9.75 -4.33 11.72
CA ALA A 69 -10.51 -3.30 12.45
C ALA A 69 -9.76 -2.74 13.68
N ALA A 70 -8.97 -3.55 14.38
CA ALA A 70 -8.16 -3.09 15.51
C ALA A 70 -7.02 -2.17 15.05
N GLY A 71 -6.41 -2.44 13.90
CA GLY A 71 -5.41 -1.55 13.29
C GLY A 71 -5.99 -0.18 12.92
N ILE A 72 -7.18 -0.16 12.31
CA ILE A 72 -7.92 1.09 12.02
C ILE A 72 -8.23 1.84 13.31
N ALA A 73 -8.83 1.16 14.31
CA ALA A 73 -9.21 1.79 15.57
C ALA A 73 -7.99 2.38 16.30
N THR A 74 -6.88 1.62 16.34
CA THR A 74 -5.64 2.06 17.00
C THR A 74 -5.04 3.27 16.30
N LEU A 75 -4.90 3.25 14.97
CA LEU A 75 -4.36 4.40 14.24
C LEU A 75 -5.23 5.64 14.44
N ASN A 76 -6.54 5.50 14.36
CA ASN A 76 -7.44 6.65 14.52
C ASN A 76 -7.43 7.20 15.95
N LEU A 77 -7.36 6.33 16.96
CA LEU A 77 -7.22 6.75 18.35
C LEU A 77 -5.93 7.55 18.57
N VAL A 78 -4.82 7.05 18.04
CA VAL A 78 -3.51 7.69 18.19
C VAL A 78 -3.43 8.98 17.39
N LEU A 79 -3.94 9.01 16.15
CA LEU A 79 -4.06 10.23 15.36
C LEU A 79 -4.91 11.28 16.08
N PHE A 80 -6.14 10.96 16.48
CA PHE A 80 -6.98 11.94 17.18
C PHE A 80 -6.34 12.41 18.48
N GLY A 81 -5.70 11.49 19.23
CA GLY A 81 -4.98 11.81 20.45
C GLY A 81 -3.81 12.77 20.22
N SER A 82 -2.97 12.53 19.21
CA SER A 82 -1.80 13.37 18.92
C SER A 82 -2.21 14.76 18.43
N GLN A 83 -3.36 14.87 17.76
CA GLN A 83 -3.89 16.15 17.27
C GLN A 83 -4.55 17.01 18.36
N LEU A 84 -4.73 16.52 19.59
CA LEU A 84 -5.31 17.36 20.65
C LEU A 84 -4.38 18.53 20.98
N PRO A 85 -4.88 19.79 21.03
CA PRO A 85 -4.05 20.95 21.32
C PRO A 85 -3.24 20.81 22.62
N ALA A 86 -3.83 20.20 23.66
CA ALA A 86 -3.15 19.96 24.92
C ALA A 86 -1.97 18.98 24.81
N VAL A 87 -2.10 17.95 23.97
CA VAL A 87 -1.04 16.96 23.75
C VAL A 87 0.11 17.61 22.98
N LEU A 88 -0.21 18.40 21.96
CA LEU A 88 0.79 19.07 21.16
C LEU A 88 1.51 20.18 21.95
N ASP A 89 0.77 20.99 22.70
CA ASP A 89 1.35 22.02 23.58
C ASP A 89 2.27 21.38 24.65
N LEU A 90 1.92 20.21 25.19
CA LEU A 90 2.76 19.49 26.15
C LEU A 90 4.02 18.91 25.48
N ALA A 91 3.89 18.35 24.27
CA ALA A 91 5.01 17.82 23.50
C ALA A 91 6.05 18.90 23.14
N THR A 92 5.63 20.16 22.92
CA THR A 92 6.59 21.26 22.70
C THR A 92 7.36 21.68 23.96
N ARG A 93 6.88 21.31 25.15
CA ARG A 93 7.45 21.71 26.45
C ARG A 93 8.26 20.62 27.12
N ASP A 94 7.96 19.35 26.83
CA ASP A 94 8.60 18.19 27.43
C ASP A 94 9.10 17.23 26.34
N LEU A 95 10.43 17.11 26.25
CA LEU A 95 11.12 16.24 25.29
C LEU A 95 10.73 14.77 25.47
N VAL A 96 10.63 14.29 26.70
CA VAL A 96 10.34 12.87 26.99
C VAL A 96 8.91 12.56 26.59
N PHE A 97 7.97 13.46 26.89
CA PHE A 97 6.58 13.30 26.47
C PHE A 97 6.45 13.29 24.94
N ARG A 98 7.19 14.15 24.24
CA ARG A 98 7.21 14.20 22.78
C ARG A 98 7.72 12.91 22.15
N GLU A 99 8.88 12.42 22.60
CA GLU A 99 9.44 11.16 22.10
C GLU A 99 8.49 9.99 22.36
N ALA A 100 7.85 9.96 23.54
CA ALA A 100 6.84 8.97 23.87
C ALA A 100 5.60 9.06 22.96
N ALA A 101 5.10 10.26 22.68
CA ALA A 101 3.98 10.48 21.77
C ALA A 101 4.31 10.01 20.34
N GLN A 102 5.51 10.31 19.85
CA GLN A 102 5.99 9.85 18.55
C GLN A 102 6.16 8.33 18.49
N ALA A 103 6.67 7.71 19.56
CA ALA A 103 6.78 6.25 19.64
C ALA A 103 5.39 5.58 19.61
N VAL A 104 4.40 6.15 20.31
CA VAL A 104 3.00 5.68 20.28
C VAL A 104 2.40 5.86 18.88
N PHE A 105 2.68 6.97 18.21
CA PHE A 105 2.30 7.20 16.81
C PHE A 105 2.87 6.14 15.86
N ILE A 106 4.19 5.89 15.93
CA ILE A 106 4.86 4.87 15.13
C ILE A 106 4.28 3.48 15.40
N LEU A 107 4.02 3.15 16.67
CA LEU A 107 3.42 1.87 17.06
C LEU A 107 1.99 1.73 16.49
N GLY A 108 1.16 2.77 16.59
CA GLY A 108 -0.18 2.79 16.03
C GLY A 108 -0.17 2.62 14.52
N ALA A 109 0.72 3.34 13.83
CA ALA A 109 0.93 3.21 12.40
C ALA A 109 1.42 1.81 12.00
N PHE A 110 2.32 1.20 12.78
CA PHE A 110 2.84 -0.14 12.52
C PHE A 110 1.71 -1.18 12.59
N LEU A 111 0.89 -1.11 13.64
CA LEU A 111 -0.27 -1.97 13.83
C LEU A 111 -1.30 -1.78 12.69
N PHE A 112 -1.44 -0.57 12.18
CA PHE A 112 -2.31 -0.28 11.04
C PHE A 112 -1.79 -0.83 9.70
N TRP A 113 -0.49 -0.74 9.43
CA TRP A 113 0.10 -1.22 8.17
C TRP A 113 0.26 -2.73 8.12
N TRP A 114 0.31 -3.38 9.29
CA TRP A 114 0.54 -4.82 9.40
C TRP A 114 -0.42 -5.69 8.57
N PRO A 115 -1.76 -5.52 8.62
CA PRO A 115 -2.69 -6.34 7.85
C PRO A 115 -2.55 -6.18 6.33
N ILE A 116 -2.09 -5.01 5.87
CA ILE A 116 -1.92 -4.70 4.44
C ILE A 116 -0.66 -5.34 3.88
N VAL A 117 0.44 -5.21 4.62
CA VAL A 117 1.80 -5.41 4.13
C VAL A 117 2.43 -6.69 4.69
N GLY A 118 2.16 -7.00 5.97
CA GLY A 118 2.68 -8.19 6.66
C GLY A 118 1.79 -9.43 6.52
N GLY A 119 0.47 -9.26 6.38
CA GLY A 119 -0.50 -10.35 6.33
C GLY A 119 -0.88 -10.81 4.91
N LYS A 120 -0.94 -12.13 4.68
CA LYS A 120 -1.47 -12.73 3.41
C LYS A 120 -3.01 -12.76 3.32
N ARG A 121 -3.74 -12.11 4.24
CA ARG A 121 -5.18 -12.37 4.45
C ARG A 121 -6.15 -11.42 3.72
N LEU A 122 -5.73 -10.24 3.26
CA LEU A 122 -6.62 -9.28 2.64
C LEU A 122 -6.57 -9.36 1.10
N SER A 123 -7.73 -9.52 0.47
CA SER A 123 -7.91 -9.30 -0.97
C SER A 123 -7.52 -7.86 -1.37
N ALA A 124 -7.13 -7.65 -2.63
CA ALA A 124 -6.80 -6.33 -3.15
C ALA A 124 -7.92 -5.30 -2.88
N ILE A 125 -9.18 -5.68 -3.10
CA ILE A 125 -10.34 -4.81 -2.85
C ILE A 125 -10.51 -4.48 -1.36
N ALA A 126 -10.22 -5.44 -0.48
CA ALA A 126 -10.32 -5.26 0.97
C ALA A 126 -9.23 -4.32 1.49
N LYS A 127 -8.03 -4.34 0.89
CA LYS A 127 -6.96 -3.38 1.22
C LYS A 127 -7.35 -1.95 0.85
N ILE A 128 -8.01 -1.74 -0.28
CA ILE A 128 -8.54 -0.42 -0.67
C ILE A 128 -9.59 0.04 0.33
N GLY A 129 -10.60 -0.78 0.59
CA GLY A 129 -11.67 -0.46 1.53
C GLY A 129 -11.12 -0.15 2.92
N TYR A 130 -10.11 -0.91 3.36
CA TYR A 130 -9.40 -0.68 4.62
C TYR A 130 -8.73 0.69 4.67
N LEU A 131 -7.93 1.04 3.65
CA LEU A 131 -7.27 2.35 3.55
C LEU A 131 -8.29 3.50 3.45
N MET A 132 -9.40 3.27 2.74
CA MET A 132 -10.46 4.25 2.56
C MET A 132 -11.18 4.56 3.87
N VAL A 133 -11.58 3.52 4.60
CA VAL A 133 -12.23 3.67 5.92
C VAL A 133 -11.28 4.33 6.91
N ALA A 134 -10.00 3.94 6.92
CA ALA A 134 -9.01 4.51 7.82
C ALA A 134 -8.69 5.98 7.54
N GLY A 135 -8.84 6.43 6.29
CA GLY A 135 -8.63 7.82 5.91
C GLY A 135 -9.77 8.76 6.28
N VAL A 136 -10.98 8.26 6.60
CA VAL A 136 -12.14 9.12 6.91
C VAL A 136 -11.94 9.90 8.21
N PRO A 137 -11.61 9.30 9.36
CA PRO A 137 -11.61 10.04 10.60
C PRO A 137 -10.60 11.22 10.66
N PRO A 138 -9.35 11.13 10.14
CA PRO A 138 -8.44 12.29 10.15
C PRO A 138 -8.89 13.44 9.24
N THR A 139 -9.87 13.24 8.34
CA THR A 139 -10.43 14.36 7.56
C THR A 139 -11.15 15.38 8.40
N ILE A 140 -11.74 14.98 9.54
CA ILE A 140 -12.45 15.90 10.44
C ILE A 140 -11.47 16.95 11.00
N PRO A 141 -10.42 16.58 11.77
CA PRO A 141 -9.46 17.55 12.27
C PRO A 141 -8.73 18.28 11.12
N GLY A 142 -8.42 17.59 10.02
CA GLY A 142 -7.75 18.22 8.88
C GLY A 142 -8.55 19.37 8.26
N ILE A 143 -9.84 19.16 7.97
CA ILE A 143 -10.73 20.22 7.45
C ILE A 143 -10.97 21.30 8.51
N THR A 144 -11.18 20.91 9.77
CA THR A 144 -11.37 21.87 10.87
C THR A 144 -10.19 22.83 10.97
N LEU A 145 -8.95 22.33 10.93
CA LEU A 145 -7.76 23.17 10.99
C LEU A 145 -7.57 23.99 9.70
N ALA A 146 -7.79 23.39 8.54
CA ALA A 146 -7.64 24.03 7.23
C ALA A 146 -8.59 25.23 7.01
N LEU A 147 -9.80 25.16 7.56
CA LEU A 147 -10.83 26.20 7.42
C LEU A 147 -10.97 27.10 8.66
N SER A 148 -10.22 26.81 9.73
CA SER A 148 -10.30 27.58 10.96
C SER A 148 -9.68 28.96 10.79
N HIS A 149 -10.37 29.97 11.32
CA HIS A 149 -9.85 31.32 11.54
C HIS A 149 -9.47 31.55 13.02
N HIS A 150 -9.64 30.52 13.85
CA HIS A 150 -9.25 30.51 15.25
C HIS A 150 -7.95 29.71 15.44
N LEU A 151 -7.05 30.26 16.25
CA LEU A 151 -5.81 29.62 16.62
C LEU A 151 -6.09 28.56 17.69
N PHE A 152 -5.95 27.29 17.34
CA PHE A 152 -6.11 26.17 18.29
C PHE A 152 -4.78 25.82 18.97
N TYR A 153 -3.66 25.97 18.25
CA TYR A 153 -2.34 25.63 18.75
C TYR A 153 -1.56 26.89 19.14
N HIS A 154 -1.65 27.24 20.43
CA HIS A 154 -1.03 28.45 20.97
C HIS A 154 0.50 28.43 20.96
N ALA A 155 1.13 27.24 20.87
CA ALA A 155 2.58 27.11 20.74
C ALA A 155 3.13 27.74 19.44
N TYR A 156 2.41 27.61 18.31
CA TYR A 156 2.92 27.99 16.98
C TYR A 156 2.52 29.40 16.52
N ARG A 157 1.47 29.98 17.13
CA ARG A 157 1.03 31.39 16.95
C ARG A 157 0.85 31.87 15.48
N SER A 158 0.59 30.96 14.54
CA SER A 158 0.31 31.29 13.14
C SER A 158 -0.93 30.56 12.62
N ILE A 159 -1.90 31.32 12.10
CA ILE A 159 -3.13 30.77 11.50
C ILE A 159 -2.81 30.16 10.14
N ASP A 160 -2.02 30.84 9.31
CA ASP A 160 -1.64 30.33 7.98
C ASP A 160 -0.95 28.97 8.08
N ASP A 161 -0.03 28.82 9.04
CA ASP A 161 0.69 27.57 9.27
C ASP A 161 -0.24 26.45 9.75
N GLN A 162 -1.25 26.77 10.57
CA GLN A 162 -2.29 25.84 11.00
C GLN A 162 -3.17 25.37 9.85
N GLN A 163 -3.51 26.27 8.91
CA GLN A 163 -4.32 25.91 7.76
C GLN A 163 -3.54 24.98 6.82
N VAL A 164 -2.24 25.24 6.60
CA VAL A 164 -1.34 24.34 5.85
C VAL A 164 -1.20 22.99 6.54
N ALA A 165 -1.04 22.98 7.86
CA ALA A 165 -0.98 21.76 8.66
C ALA A 165 -2.27 20.92 8.52
N GLY A 166 -3.45 21.56 8.58
CA GLY A 166 -4.74 20.93 8.33
C GLY A 166 -4.84 20.34 6.91
N LEU A 167 -4.32 21.06 5.91
CA LEU A 167 -4.26 20.61 4.52
C LEU A 167 -3.33 19.41 4.34
N LEU A 168 -2.19 19.37 5.03
CA LEU A 168 -1.27 18.23 5.02
C LEU A 168 -1.90 16.98 5.65
N LEU A 169 -2.52 17.14 6.82
CA LEU A 169 -3.22 16.06 7.53
C LEU A 169 -4.36 15.47 6.68
N PHE A 170 -5.21 16.35 6.13
CA PHE A 170 -6.31 15.95 5.23
C PHE A 170 -5.81 15.39 3.90
N GLY A 171 -4.81 16.05 3.30
CA GLY A 171 -4.33 15.78 1.96
C GLY A 171 -3.63 14.43 1.86
N THR A 172 -2.79 14.08 2.84
CA THR A 172 -1.99 12.84 2.81
C THR A 172 -2.85 11.60 2.65
N ALA A 173 -3.93 11.48 3.43
CA ALA A 173 -4.85 10.35 3.35
C ALA A 173 -5.53 10.26 1.97
N LYS A 174 -5.95 11.41 1.40
CA LYS A 174 -6.63 11.46 0.10
C LYS A 174 -5.68 11.19 -1.07
N PHE A 175 -4.47 11.73 -1.06
CA PHE A 175 -3.47 11.45 -2.09
C PHE A 175 -3.07 9.97 -2.10
N ALA A 176 -2.92 9.35 -0.92
CA ALA A 176 -2.66 7.91 -0.82
C ALA A 176 -3.81 7.07 -1.41
N LEU A 177 -5.05 7.50 -1.17
CA LEU A 177 -6.26 6.83 -1.65
C LEU A 177 -6.44 6.98 -3.17
N VAL A 178 -6.20 8.18 -3.71
CA VAL A 178 -6.20 8.45 -5.15
C VAL A 178 -5.10 7.65 -5.85
N ALA A 179 -3.87 7.68 -5.33
CA ALA A 179 -2.75 6.92 -5.88
C ALA A 179 -3.01 5.41 -5.83
N GLY A 180 -3.51 4.89 -4.70
CA GLY A 180 -3.84 3.47 -4.55
C GLY A 180 -4.94 3.01 -5.51
N THR A 181 -5.99 3.82 -5.67
CA THR A 181 -7.07 3.56 -6.63
C THR A 181 -6.53 3.56 -8.06
N PHE A 182 -5.70 4.54 -8.42
CA PHE A 182 -5.08 4.63 -9.74
C PHE A 182 -4.19 3.42 -10.05
N VAL A 183 -3.34 3.00 -9.11
CA VAL A 183 -2.46 1.82 -9.27
C VAL A 183 -3.28 0.54 -9.48
N ILE A 184 -4.43 0.41 -8.81
CA ILE A 184 -5.28 -0.77 -8.92
C ILE A 184 -6.06 -0.77 -10.23
N LEU A 185 -6.60 0.38 -10.63
CA LEU A 185 -7.21 0.55 -11.94
C LEU A 185 -6.19 0.20 -13.04
N TRP A 186 -4.96 0.73 -12.92
CA TRP A 186 -3.87 0.42 -13.83
C TRP A 186 -3.57 -1.08 -13.86
N ARG A 187 -3.49 -1.75 -12.71
CA ARG A 187 -3.28 -3.20 -12.64
C ARG A 187 -4.42 -4.02 -13.21
N LEU A 188 -5.64 -3.53 -13.11
CA LEU A 188 -6.83 -4.18 -13.68
C LEU A 188 -6.86 -4.02 -15.21
N LEU A 189 -6.37 -2.88 -15.69
CA LEU A 189 -6.26 -2.54 -17.12
C LEU A 189 -5.01 -3.14 -17.77
N THR A 190 -3.95 -3.41 -17.00
CA THR A 190 -2.74 -4.08 -17.50
C THR A 190 -3.04 -5.58 -17.58
N PRO A 191 -3.12 -6.16 -18.79
CA PRO A 191 -3.27 -7.60 -18.92
C PRO A 191 -2.10 -8.26 -18.19
N GLN A 192 -2.40 -9.15 -17.25
CA GLN A 192 -1.35 -10.01 -16.70
C GLN A 192 -0.80 -10.79 -17.89
N PRO A 193 0.53 -10.93 -18.06
CA PRO A 193 1.07 -11.83 -19.06
C PRO A 193 0.44 -13.19 -18.80
N GLU A 194 -0.40 -13.64 -19.75
CA GLU A 194 -1.08 -14.91 -19.63
C GLU A 194 0.00 -15.95 -19.30
N PRO A 195 -0.18 -16.77 -18.25
CA PRO A 195 0.72 -17.90 -18.05
C PRO A 195 0.74 -18.63 -19.39
N PRO A 196 1.93 -18.94 -19.95
CA PRO A 196 2.04 -19.49 -21.30
C PRO A 196 0.99 -20.57 -21.44
N HIS A 197 0.06 -20.36 -22.38
CA HIS A 197 -1.02 -21.30 -22.58
C HIS A 197 -0.38 -22.66 -22.75
N ARG A 198 -0.99 -23.69 -22.16
CA ARG A 198 -0.43 -25.04 -22.20
C ARG A 198 -0.22 -25.53 -23.65
N ASP A 199 -0.90 -24.90 -24.62
CA ASP A 199 -0.76 -25.06 -26.06
C ASP A 199 0.49 -24.40 -26.69
N ASP A 200 1.10 -23.39 -26.04
CA ASP A 200 2.32 -22.72 -26.51
C ASP A 200 3.61 -23.41 -26.02
N ARG A 201 3.48 -24.43 -25.17
CA ARG A 201 4.56 -25.41 -25.07
C ARG A 201 4.53 -26.16 -26.39
N ASP A 202 5.58 -26.01 -27.19
CA ASP A 202 5.88 -26.93 -28.29
C ASP A 202 5.49 -28.32 -27.83
N SER A 203 4.38 -28.83 -28.38
CA SER A 203 3.84 -30.12 -27.99
C SER A 203 4.89 -31.13 -28.42
N GLN A 204 5.71 -31.56 -27.47
CA GLN A 204 6.75 -32.52 -27.78
C GLN A 204 6.02 -33.79 -28.24
N PRO A 205 6.32 -34.32 -29.44
CA PRO A 205 5.59 -35.47 -29.97
C PRO A 205 5.71 -36.63 -28.96
N GLY A 206 4.65 -36.89 -28.20
CA GLY A 206 4.68 -37.82 -27.07
C GLY A 206 3.84 -37.44 -25.83
N ASP A 207 3.37 -36.20 -25.70
CA ASP A 207 2.66 -35.71 -24.50
C ASP A 207 1.18 -36.19 -24.36
N LEU A 208 0.79 -37.22 -25.12
CA LEU A 208 -0.55 -37.81 -25.02
C LEU A 208 -0.66 -38.66 -23.74
N PRO A 209 -1.70 -38.45 -22.90
CA PRO A 209 -1.92 -39.29 -21.73
C PRO A 209 -2.10 -40.77 -22.16
N PRO A 210 -1.65 -41.75 -21.36
CA PRO A 210 -1.68 -43.17 -21.73
C PRO A 210 -3.09 -43.71 -22.02
N THR A 211 -4.13 -42.98 -21.59
CA THR A 211 -5.55 -43.28 -21.83
C THR A 211 -6.11 -42.63 -23.10
N ALA A 212 -5.30 -41.92 -23.89
CA ALA A 212 -5.76 -41.27 -25.10
C ALA A 212 -6.24 -42.30 -26.14
N PRO A 213 -7.40 -42.09 -26.77
CA PRO A 213 -7.94 -43.02 -27.75
C PRO A 213 -7.05 -43.09 -29.01
N ALA A 214 -6.93 -44.28 -29.59
CA ALA A 214 -5.95 -44.57 -30.64
C ALA A 214 -6.11 -43.73 -31.92
N TRP A 215 -7.29 -43.14 -32.16
CA TRP A 215 -7.52 -42.26 -33.31
C TRP A 215 -6.81 -40.90 -33.16
N LEU A 216 -6.53 -40.46 -31.93
CA LEU A 216 -5.88 -39.17 -31.67
C LEU A 216 -4.41 -39.19 -32.11
N ARG A 217 -3.74 -40.35 -32.01
CA ARG A 217 -2.36 -40.53 -32.51
C ARG A 217 -2.25 -40.46 -34.03
N ARG A 218 -3.34 -40.78 -34.76
CA ARG A 218 -3.36 -40.73 -36.22
C ARG A 218 -3.46 -39.31 -36.78
N LEU A 219 -3.78 -38.32 -35.95
CA LEU A 219 -3.83 -36.92 -36.37
C LEU A 219 -2.44 -36.28 -36.44
N ASP A 220 -1.47 -36.83 -35.71
CA ASP A 220 -0.05 -36.44 -35.77
C ASP A 220 0.70 -37.12 -36.92
N GLU A 221 0.10 -38.12 -37.57
CA GLU A 221 0.69 -38.74 -38.76
C GLU A 221 0.55 -37.78 -39.94
N GLU A 222 1.65 -37.56 -40.70
CA GLU A 222 1.63 -36.74 -41.90
C GLU A 222 0.52 -37.24 -42.85
N LEU A 223 -0.46 -36.37 -43.12
CA LEU A 223 -1.54 -36.65 -44.07
C LEU A 223 -0.92 -37.12 -45.40
N PRO A 224 -1.38 -38.24 -45.97
CA PRO A 224 -0.86 -38.68 -47.26
C PRO A 224 -1.08 -37.58 -48.29
N ALA A 225 -0.03 -37.25 -49.04
CA ALA A 225 -0.10 -36.25 -50.10
C ALA A 225 -1.33 -36.53 -50.98
N GLU A 226 -2.23 -35.55 -51.08
CA GLU A 226 -3.45 -35.65 -51.88
C GLU A 226 -3.09 -36.15 -53.29
N ALA A 227 -3.40 -37.40 -53.58
CA ALA A 227 -3.26 -37.94 -54.92
C ALA A 227 -4.18 -37.12 -55.82
N GLY A 228 -3.56 -36.39 -56.76
CA GLY A 228 -4.17 -35.33 -57.56
C GLY A 228 -5.58 -35.66 -58.03
N ARG A 229 -6.58 -35.11 -57.34
CA ARG A 229 -7.95 -35.09 -57.86
C ARG A 229 -7.98 -34.09 -59.01
N PRO A 230 -8.36 -34.49 -60.24
CA PRO A 230 -8.56 -33.53 -61.31
C PRO A 230 -9.70 -32.58 -60.90
N ARG A 231 -9.37 -31.28 -60.78
CA ARG A 231 -10.36 -30.22 -60.56
C ARG A 231 -11.35 -30.24 -61.73
N ARG A 232 -12.59 -30.66 -61.50
CA ARG A 232 -13.67 -30.51 -62.49
C ARG A 232 -13.98 -29.02 -62.67
N PRO A 233 -14.00 -28.49 -63.90
CA PRO A 233 -14.41 -27.11 -64.13
C PRO A 233 -15.90 -26.95 -63.77
N ALA A 234 -16.20 -25.88 -63.02
CA ALA A 234 -17.57 -25.52 -62.66
C ALA A 234 -18.35 -25.10 -63.92
N PRO A 235 -19.62 -25.50 -64.08
CA PRO A 235 -20.43 -25.07 -65.21
C PRO A 235 -20.70 -23.56 -65.11
N ILE A 236 -20.34 -22.83 -66.17
CA ILE A 236 -20.72 -21.43 -66.35
C ILE A 236 -22.22 -21.42 -66.66
N ALA A 237 -23.03 -20.94 -65.72
CA ALA A 237 -24.43 -20.65 -65.97
C ALA A 237 -24.53 -19.45 -66.93
N ARG A 238 -25.27 -19.64 -68.04
CA ARG A 238 -25.76 -18.56 -68.90
C ARG A 238 -27.11 -18.08 -68.39
#